data_AF-A0AAU5GUA2-F1
#
_entry.id   AF-A0AAU5GUA2-F1
#
_cell.length_a   1.000
_cell.length_b   1.000
_cell.length_c   1.000
_cell.angle_alpha   90.00
_cell.angle_beta   90.00
_cell.angle_gamma   90.00
#
_symmetry.space_group_name_H-M   'P 1'
#
loop_
_entity.id
_entity.type
_entity.pdbx_description
1 polymer ?
#
loop_
_entity_poly.entity_id
_entity_poly.type
_entity_poly.pdbx_seq_one_letter_code
_entity_poly.pdbx_strand_id
1 'polypeptide(L)'
;MSARSERYAAWSGLLGGALGAVAGIVQAAVGTQLGAWAGSKADPVPLGLLTIGLSGLALTAVLVRLRAVRAPGGGVRATVAGAELVAGLVGFSTVGRLWWLPGALLLAAAAGEISASPVGVARAVRHVWPAILTGILGVDLMLVASTADRPLLLGLGLFGGLAVAAAPWIAVRSVPFAATALLLGALPFAALTWWTVVTPLTAALALAAGAVAIRRRYQPVTVGRAGR
;
A
#
# COMPACT_ATOMS: atom_id res chain seq x y z
N MET A 1 -15.82 -9.96 -18.74
CA MET A 1 -14.51 -9.68 -19.37
C MET A 1 -14.04 -10.92 -20.12
N SER A 2 -13.33 -10.75 -21.23
CA SER A 2 -12.75 -11.89 -21.97
C SER A 2 -11.45 -12.36 -21.30
N ALA A 3 -11.08 -13.63 -21.46
CA ALA A 3 -9.82 -14.16 -20.94
C ALA A 3 -8.59 -13.35 -21.41
N ARG A 4 -8.69 -12.73 -22.59
CA ARG A 4 -7.66 -11.85 -23.15
C ARG A 4 -7.51 -10.56 -22.34
N SER A 5 -8.61 -9.91 -21.94
CA SER A 5 -8.59 -8.69 -21.13
C SER A 5 -8.01 -8.92 -19.72
N GLU A 6 -8.28 -10.08 -19.11
CA GLU A 6 -7.67 -10.44 -17.82
C GLU A 6 -6.16 -10.63 -17.93
N ARG A 7 -5.71 -11.25 -19.03
CA ARG A 7 -4.29 -11.45 -19.29
C ARG A 7 -3.57 -10.11 -19.48
N TYR A 8 -4.19 -9.13 -20.15
CA TYR A 8 -3.62 -7.80 -20.29
C TYR A 8 -3.51 -7.04 -18.96
N ALA A 9 -4.51 -7.14 -18.09
CA ALA A 9 -4.45 -6.53 -16.76
C ALA A 9 -3.27 -7.11 -15.95
N ALA A 10 -3.15 -8.44 -15.90
CA ALA A 10 -2.06 -9.11 -15.19
C ALA A 10 -0.68 -8.76 -15.76
N TRP A 11 -0.52 -8.73 -17.09
CA TRP A 11 0.73 -8.33 -17.73
C TRP A 11 1.07 -6.87 -17.47
N SER A 12 0.08 -5.98 -17.48
CA SER A 12 0.27 -4.56 -17.18
C SER A 12 0.76 -4.39 -15.74
N GLY A 13 0.19 -5.12 -14.78
CA GLY A 13 0.63 -5.09 -13.38
C GLY A 13 2.06 -5.63 -13.22
N LEU A 14 2.39 -6.73 -13.89
CA LEU A 14 3.74 -7.33 -13.90
C LEU A 14 4.79 -6.38 -14.46
N LEU A 15 4.52 -5.82 -15.65
CA LEU A 15 5.44 -4.89 -16.30
C LEU A 15 5.55 -3.58 -15.53
N GLY A 16 4.43 -3.04 -15.04
CA GLY A 16 4.39 -1.84 -14.22
C GLY A 16 5.22 -1.99 -12.95
N GLY A 17 5.04 -3.11 -12.22
CA GLY A 17 5.83 -3.42 -11.04
C GLY A 17 7.31 -3.65 -11.33
N ALA A 18 7.64 -4.38 -12.40
CA ALA A 18 9.04 -4.63 -12.76
C ALA A 18 9.77 -3.34 -13.19
N LEU A 19 9.16 -2.55 -14.07
CA LEU A 19 9.71 -1.25 -14.49
C LEU A 19 9.79 -0.27 -13.32
N GLY A 20 8.82 -0.31 -12.41
CA GLY A 20 8.85 0.50 -11.20
C GLY A 20 10.03 0.16 -10.29
N ALA A 21 10.34 -1.13 -10.12
CA ALA A 21 11.50 -1.57 -9.33
C ALA A 21 12.81 -1.08 -9.96
N VAL A 22 12.92 -1.18 -11.29
CA VAL A 22 14.07 -0.64 -12.04
C VAL A 22 14.18 0.87 -11.86
N ALA A 23 13.06 1.61 -11.97
CA ALA A 23 13.03 3.05 -11.75
C ALA A 23 13.50 3.41 -10.33
N GLY A 24 13.06 2.68 -9.32
CA GLY A 24 13.49 2.88 -7.93
C GLY A 24 14.98 2.59 -7.70
N ILE A 25 15.53 1.53 -8.32
CA ILE A 25 16.98 1.23 -8.29
C ILE A 25 17.77 2.36 -8.95
N VAL A 26 17.34 2.81 -10.13
CA VAL A 26 17.97 3.91 -10.87
C VAL A 26 17.92 5.21 -10.06
N GLN A 27 16.79 5.52 -9.44
CA GLN A 27 16.63 6.68 -8.58
C GLN A 27 17.56 6.60 -7.35
N ALA A 28 17.66 5.44 -6.71
CA ALA A 28 18.55 5.26 -5.55
C ALA A 28 20.04 5.30 -5.92
N ALA A 29 20.43 4.79 -7.09
CA ALA A 29 21.82 4.66 -7.48
C ALA A 29 22.40 5.95 -8.11
N VAL A 30 21.63 6.61 -8.96
CA VAL A 30 22.10 7.75 -9.78
C VAL A 30 21.13 8.94 -9.78
N GLY A 31 20.17 8.99 -8.85
CA GLY A 31 19.15 10.03 -8.79
C GLY A 31 19.68 11.47 -8.70
N THR A 32 20.85 11.68 -8.10
CA THR A 32 21.50 12.99 -8.04
C THR A 32 21.92 13.53 -9.42
N GLN A 33 22.16 12.63 -10.39
CA GLN A 33 22.53 12.98 -11.77
C GLN A 33 21.30 13.16 -12.67
N LEU A 34 20.14 12.67 -12.25
CA LEU A 34 18.91 12.66 -13.04
C LEU A 34 18.13 13.99 -12.98
N GLY A 35 18.44 14.85 -12.00
CA GLY A 35 17.78 16.15 -11.83
C GLY A 35 16.25 15.99 -11.77
N ALA A 36 15.53 16.73 -12.63
CA ALA A 36 14.07 16.71 -12.67
C ALA A 36 13.45 15.34 -13.04
N TRP A 37 14.23 14.39 -13.56
CA TRP A 37 13.73 13.04 -13.86
C TRP A 37 13.48 12.18 -12.61
N ALA A 38 14.26 12.40 -11.54
CA ALA A 38 14.16 11.67 -10.27
C ALA A 38 13.17 12.31 -9.26
N GLY A 39 12.46 13.37 -9.66
CA GLY A 39 11.58 14.13 -8.78
C GLY A 39 12.34 15.22 -8.00
N SER A 40 11.71 16.37 -7.80
CA SER A 40 12.35 17.57 -7.23
C SER A 40 12.17 17.72 -5.71
N LYS A 41 11.66 16.70 -5.01
CA LYS A 41 10.99 16.87 -3.71
C LYS A 41 11.70 16.31 -2.49
N ALA A 42 12.69 15.42 -2.64
CA ALA A 42 13.48 14.90 -1.51
C ALA A 42 14.77 14.24 -2.00
N ASP A 43 15.61 13.77 -1.06
CA ASP A 43 16.79 12.98 -1.38
C ASP A 43 16.42 11.77 -2.26
N PRO A 44 17.18 11.51 -3.34
CA PRO A 44 16.84 10.46 -4.31
C PRO A 44 16.95 9.05 -3.74
N VAL A 45 17.77 8.85 -2.70
CA VAL A 45 17.98 7.52 -2.10
C VAL A 45 16.74 7.03 -1.33
N PRO A 46 16.19 7.75 -0.33
CA PRO A 46 14.96 7.35 0.35
C PRO A 46 13.77 7.16 -0.61
N LEU A 47 13.63 8.04 -1.60
CA LEU A 47 12.57 7.93 -2.60
C LEU A 47 12.73 6.70 -3.49
N GLY A 48 13.96 6.38 -3.92
CA GLY A 48 14.24 5.17 -4.67
C GLY A 48 13.90 3.90 -3.88
N LEU A 49 14.25 3.86 -2.59
CA LEU A 49 13.88 2.74 -1.71
C LEU A 49 12.37 2.60 -1.53
N LEU A 50 11.65 3.71 -1.32
CA LEU A 50 10.19 3.71 -1.26
C LEU A 50 9.59 3.16 -2.56
N THR A 51 10.13 3.58 -3.70
CA THR A 51 9.71 3.15 -5.04
C THR A 51 9.90 1.65 -5.26
N ILE A 52 11.04 1.11 -4.82
CA ILE A 52 11.29 -0.34 -4.82
C ILE A 52 10.25 -1.05 -3.95
N GLY A 53 9.95 -0.52 -2.77
CA GLY A 53 8.93 -1.05 -1.87
C GLY A 53 7.53 -1.10 -2.48
N LEU A 54 7.08 0.01 -3.08
CA LEU A 54 5.78 0.09 -3.78
C LEU A 54 5.70 -0.86 -4.98
N SER A 55 6.79 -0.96 -5.73
CA SER A 55 6.90 -1.88 -6.86
C SER A 55 6.85 -3.34 -6.42
N GLY A 56 7.53 -3.68 -5.33
CA GLY A 56 7.47 -5.00 -4.70
C GLY A 56 6.06 -5.34 -4.21
N LEU A 57 5.34 -4.37 -3.63
CA LEU A 57 3.94 -4.53 -3.23
C LEU A 57 3.05 -4.88 -4.43
N ALA A 58 3.16 -4.12 -5.53
CA ALA A 58 2.41 -4.37 -6.76
C ALA A 58 2.75 -5.74 -7.37
N LEU A 59 4.04 -6.08 -7.47
CA LEU A 59 4.48 -7.40 -7.97
C LEU A 59 3.94 -8.55 -7.12
N THR A 60 3.98 -8.42 -5.79
CA THR A 60 3.47 -9.45 -4.88
C THR A 60 1.97 -9.64 -5.09
N ALA A 61 1.22 -8.55 -5.25
CA ALA A 61 -0.22 -8.61 -5.52
C ALA A 61 -0.53 -9.35 -6.83
N VAL A 62 0.19 -9.03 -7.92
CA VAL A 62 0.04 -9.71 -9.21
C VAL A 62 0.44 -11.19 -9.12
N LEU A 63 1.48 -11.53 -8.37
CA LEU A 63 1.88 -12.93 -8.16
C LEU A 63 0.81 -13.73 -7.39
N VAL A 64 0.20 -13.12 -6.36
CA VAL A 64 -0.96 -13.72 -5.66
C VAL A 64 -2.12 -13.94 -6.62
N ARG A 65 -2.40 -12.97 -7.50
CA ARG A 65 -3.42 -13.08 -8.55
C ARG A 65 -3.15 -14.23 -9.52
N LEU A 66 -1.91 -14.37 -9.98
CA LEU A 66 -1.50 -15.41 -10.93
C LEU A 66 -1.50 -16.82 -10.33
N ARG A 67 -1.27 -16.94 -9.02
CA ARG A 67 -1.34 -18.21 -8.29
C ARG A 67 -2.77 -18.64 -7.97
N ALA A 68 -3.77 -17.77 -8.15
CA ALA A 68 -5.17 -18.13 -7.95
C ALA A 68 -5.62 -19.11 -9.04
N VAL A 69 -5.73 -20.39 -8.69
CA VAL A 69 -6.09 -21.51 -9.59
C VAL A 69 -7.50 -21.37 -10.20
N ARG A 70 -8.38 -20.59 -9.55
CA ARG A 70 -9.75 -20.29 -10.02
C ARG A 70 -9.91 -18.80 -10.26
N ALA A 71 -10.96 -18.42 -11.01
CA ALA A 71 -11.37 -17.03 -11.17
C ALA A 71 -11.45 -16.37 -9.78
N PRO A 72 -10.63 -15.33 -9.50
CA PRO A 72 -10.54 -14.79 -8.17
C PRO A 72 -11.81 -14.04 -7.81
N GLY A 73 -12.25 -14.27 -6.58
CA GLY A 73 -13.36 -13.53 -6.00
C GLY A 73 -13.06 -12.03 -5.90
N GLY A 74 -14.12 -11.23 -5.78
CA GLY A 74 -14.02 -9.77 -5.72
C GLY A 74 -13.10 -9.23 -4.62
N GLY A 75 -12.91 -9.98 -3.52
CA GLY A 75 -11.96 -9.63 -2.46
C GLY A 75 -10.51 -9.63 -2.92
N VAL A 76 -10.06 -10.67 -3.62
CA VAL A 76 -8.69 -10.76 -4.15
C VAL A 76 -8.47 -9.67 -5.20
N ARG A 77 -9.45 -9.45 -6.08
CA ARG A 77 -9.38 -8.38 -7.08
C ARG A 77 -9.29 -6.99 -6.45
N ALA A 78 -10.07 -6.73 -5.41
CA ALA A 78 -10.00 -5.47 -4.66
C ALA A 78 -8.63 -5.26 -4.01
N THR A 79 -8.02 -6.32 -3.45
CA THR A 79 -6.68 -6.21 -2.86
C THR A 79 -5.60 -5.95 -3.90
N VAL A 80 -5.70 -6.60 -5.07
CA VAL A 80 -4.74 -6.41 -6.16
C VAL A 80 -4.86 -5.02 -6.75
N ALA A 81 -6.08 -4.62 -7.13
CA ALA A 81 -6.36 -3.27 -7.62
C ALA A 81 -5.95 -2.19 -6.61
N GLY A 82 -6.18 -2.42 -5.31
CA GLY A 82 -5.77 -1.50 -4.26
C GLY A 82 -4.25 -1.35 -4.16
N ALA A 83 -3.50 -2.45 -4.19
CA ALA A 83 -2.05 -2.43 -4.18
C ALA A 83 -1.47 -1.70 -5.42
N GLU A 84 -2.01 -1.99 -6.60
CA GLU A 84 -1.62 -1.35 -7.86
C GLU A 84 -1.98 0.15 -7.90
N LEU A 85 -3.16 0.54 -7.41
CA LEU A 85 -3.55 1.94 -7.29
C LEU A 85 -2.65 2.70 -6.32
N VAL A 86 -2.38 2.14 -5.14
CA VAL A 86 -1.51 2.79 -4.15
C VAL A 86 -0.11 2.95 -4.73
N ALA A 87 0.48 1.89 -5.28
CA ALA A 87 1.80 1.97 -5.90
C ALA A 87 1.82 2.97 -7.07
N GLY A 88 0.83 2.90 -7.96
CA GLY A 88 0.69 3.78 -9.11
C GLY A 88 0.59 5.26 -8.70
N LEU A 89 -0.40 5.61 -7.86
CA LEU A 89 -0.69 6.99 -7.46
C LEU A 89 0.42 7.58 -6.58
N VAL A 90 0.96 6.82 -5.63
CA VAL A 90 2.05 7.31 -4.76
C VAL A 90 3.33 7.50 -5.57
N GLY A 91 3.64 6.61 -6.51
CA GLY A 91 4.81 6.81 -7.36
C GLY A 91 4.69 8.04 -8.26
N PHE A 92 3.48 8.39 -8.73
CA PHE A 92 3.26 9.62 -9.52
C PHE A 92 3.55 10.89 -8.73
N SER A 93 3.31 10.90 -7.42
CA SER A 93 3.57 12.07 -6.58
C SER A 93 5.01 12.17 -6.09
N THR A 94 5.78 11.07 -6.12
CA THR A 94 7.11 10.97 -5.50
C THR A 94 8.28 10.84 -6.48
N VAL A 95 8.16 10.02 -7.52
CA VAL A 95 9.29 9.59 -8.38
C VAL A 95 9.52 10.51 -9.59
N GLY A 96 8.53 11.34 -9.94
CA GLY A 96 8.62 12.24 -11.10
C GLY A 96 8.45 11.50 -12.42
N ARG A 97 9.23 11.87 -13.45
CA ARG A 97 9.01 11.42 -14.84
C ARG A 97 9.35 9.95 -15.07
N LEU A 98 10.27 9.38 -14.29
CA LEU A 98 10.59 7.95 -14.36
C LEU A 98 9.38 7.05 -14.10
N TRP A 99 8.34 7.57 -13.45
CA TRP A 99 7.14 6.81 -13.09
C TRP A 99 6.01 6.89 -14.11
N TRP A 100 6.14 7.68 -15.18
CA TRP A 100 5.03 7.82 -16.14
C TRP A 100 4.60 6.49 -16.74
N LEU A 101 5.56 5.68 -17.19
CA LEU A 101 5.26 4.37 -17.76
C LEU A 101 4.89 3.32 -16.69
N PRO A 102 5.68 3.10 -15.61
CA PRO A 102 5.30 2.17 -14.55
C PRO A 102 3.93 2.49 -13.93
N GLY A 103 3.71 3.75 -13.57
CA GLY A 103 2.47 4.22 -12.96
C GLY A 103 1.27 4.03 -13.87
N ALA A 104 1.36 4.39 -15.16
CA ALA A 104 0.25 4.20 -16.09
C ALA A 104 -0.12 2.73 -16.25
N LEU A 105 0.88 1.83 -16.32
CA LEU A 105 0.65 0.39 -16.39
C LEU A 105 -0.02 -0.16 -15.14
N LEU A 106 0.38 0.29 -13.95
CA LEU A 106 -0.25 -0.10 -12.68
C LEU A 106 -1.70 0.41 -12.58
N LEU A 107 -1.97 1.64 -13.02
CA LEU A 107 -3.34 2.17 -13.06
C LEU A 107 -4.23 1.41 -14.05
N ALA A 108 -3.69 1.05 -15.22
CA ALA A 108 -4.40 0.22 -16.20
C ALA A 108 -4.68 -1.19 -15.66
N ALA A 109 -3.72 -1.79 -14.96
CA ALA A 109 -3.89 -3.08 -14.30
C ALA A 109 -5.02 -3.04 -13.26
N ALA A 110 -5.01 -2.02 -12.39
CA ALA A 110 -6.03 -1.84 -11.38
C ALA A 110 -7.42 -1.61 -11.99
N ALA A 111 -7.51 -0.79 -13.04
CA ALA A 111 -8.76 -0.59 -13.78
C ALA A 111 -9.27 -1.90 -14.39
N GLY A 112 -8.37 -2.74 -14.91
CA GLY A 112 -8.68 -4.08 -15.40
C GLY A 112 -9.25 -4.98 -14.29
N GLU A 113 -8.68 -4.96 -13.09
CA GLU A 113 -9.16 -5.74 -11.96
C GLU A 113 -10.52 -5.26 -11.43
N ILE A 114 -10.75 -3.93 -11.40
CA ILE A 114 -12.03 -3.33 -11.01
C ILE A 114 -13.13 -3.64 -12.03
N SER A 115 -12.85 -3.44 -13.31
CA SER A 115 -13.81 -3.65 -14.40
C SER A 115 -14.22 -5.11 -14.56
N ALA A 116 -13.37 -6.06 -14.15
CA ALA A 116 -13.69 -7.48 -14.17
C ALA A 116 -14.78 -7.87 -13.16
N SER A 117 -14.89 -7.15 -12.04
CA SER A 117 -15.88 -7.46 -10.99
C SER A 117 -16.26 -6.20 -10.19
N PRO A 118 -16.94 -5.21 -10.79
CA PRO A 118 -17.16 -3.91 -10.14
C PRO A 118 -17.98 -4.04 -8.85
N VAL A 119 -19.05 -4.85 -8.86
CA VAL A 119 -19.89 -5.09 -7.67
C VAL A 119 -19.14 -5.89 -6.61
N GLY A 120 -18.33 -6.87 -7.02
CA GLY A 120 -17.54 -7.69 -6.10
C GLY A 120 -16.45 -6.88 -5.41
N VAL A 121 -15.77 -6.03 -6.16
CA VAL A 121 -14.76 -5.10 -5.65
C VAL A 121 -15.40 -4.06 -4.74
N ALA A 122 -16.50 -3.42 -5.15
CA ALA A 122 -17.20 -2.43 -4.32
C ALA A 122 -17.67 -3.03 -2.98
N ARG A 123 -18.21 -4.25 -2.99
CA ARG A 123 -18.62 -4.96 -1.77
C ARG A 123 -17.42 -5.29 -0.89
N ALA A 124 -16.33 -5.79 -1.48
CA ALA A 124 -15.10 -6.07 -0.75
C ALA A 124 -14.53 -4.82 -0.09
N VAL A 125 -14.40 -3.72 -0.85
CA VAL A 125 -13.92 -2.42 -0.36
C VAL A 125 -14.77 -1.92 0.80
N ARG A 126 -16.11 -1.95 0.70
CA ARG A 126 -16.99 -1.56 1.81
C ARG A 126 -16.74 -2.38 3.07
N HIS A 127 -16.48 -3.67 2.93
CA HIS A 127 -16.23 -4.54 4.07
C HIS A 127 -14.87 -4.28 4.74
N VAL A 128 -13.83 -3.99 3.94
CA VAL A 128 -12.46 -3.76 4.44
C VAL A 128 -12.07 -2.28 4.54
N TRP A 129 -13.01 -1.35 4.39
CA TRP A 129 -12.74 0.09 4.32
C TRP A 129 -11.86 0.63 5.46
N PRO A 130 -12.10 0.29 6.74
CA PRO A 130 -11.22 0.75 7.82
C PRO A 130 -9.78 0.25 7.69
N ALA A 131 -9.58 -0.98 7.19
CA ALA A 131 -8.26 -1.53 6.93
C ALA A 131 -7.56 -0.79 5.79
N ILE A 132 -8.29 -0.47 4.72
CA ILE A 132 -7.78 0.34 3.60
C ILE A 132 -7.34 1.72 4.09
N LEU A 133 -8.21 2.41 4.86
CA LEU A 133 -7.88 3.71 5.45
C LEU A 133 -6.63 3.65 6.33
N THR A 134 -6.52 2.62 7.17
CA THR A 134 -5.32 2.41 8.02
C THR A 134 -4.07 2.21 7.17
N GLY A 135 -4.18 1.44 6.08
CA GLY A 135 -3.11 1.25 5.10
C GLY A 135 -2.67 2.57 4.46
N ILE A 136 -3.63 3.38 4.00
CA ILE A 136 -3.36 4.70 3.39
C ILE A 136 -2.66 5.62 4.40
N LEU A 137 -3.14 5.69 5.64
CA LEU A 137 -2.52 6.51 6.69
C LEU A 137 -1.12 6.02 7.06
N GLY A 138 -0.89 4.71 7.07
CA GLY A 138 0.46 4.16 7.25
C GLY A 138 1.41 4.55 6.12
N VAL A 139 0.96 4.51 4.86
CA VAL A 139 1.73 4.99 3.71
C VAL A 139 1.99 6.49 3.77
N ASP A 140 1.00 7.28 4.20
CA ASP A 140 1.16 8.73 4.42
C ASP A 140 2.26 9.01 5.46
N LEU A 141 2.30 8.27 6.56
CA LEU A 141 3.38 8.37 7.55
C LEU A 141 4.75 8.05 6.92
N MET A 142 4.83 7.04 6.05
CA MET A 142 6.07 6.73 5.33
C MET A 142 6.50 7.88 4.40
N LEU A 143 5.54 8.53 3.74
CA LEU A 143 5.80 9.69 2.88
C LEU A 143 6.31 10.89 3.68
N VAL A 144 5.68 11.20 4.81
CA VAL A 144 6.16 12.26 5.72
C VAL A 144 7.56 11.93 6.25
N ALA A 145 7.84 10.67 6.53
CA ALA A 145 9.17 10.23 6.97
C ALA A 145 10.25 10.39 5.90
N SER A 146 9.89 10.22 4.62
CA SER A 146 10.83 10.32 3.50
C SER A 146 11.39 11.74 3.31
N THR A 147 10.77 12.76 3.90
CA THR A 147 11.23 14.14 3.89
C THR A 147 11.99 14.54 5.15
N ALA A 148 12.26 13.59 6.07
CA ALA A 148 12.94 13.90 7.32
C ALA A 148 14.47 13.90 7.16
N ASP A 149 15.13 14.98 7.59
CA ASP A 149 16.60 15.12 7.52
C ASP A 149 17.36 14.19 8.47
N ARG A 150 16.68 13.63 9.48
CA ARG A 150 17.31 12.78 10.51
C ARG A 150 17.09 11.30 10.19
N PRO A 151 18.16 10.47 10.13
CA PRO A 151 18.05 9.05 9.76
C PRO A 151 17.18 8.24 10.73
N LEU A 152 17.17 8.64 12.02
CA LEU A 152 16.29 8.04 13.02
C LEU A 152 14.80 8.25 12.69
N LEU A 153 14.42 9.45 12.27
CA LEU A 153 13.03 9.78 11.91
C LEU A 153 12.62 9.07 10.63
N LEU A 154 13.53 9.00 9.64
CA LEU A 154 13.33 8.23 8.42
C LEU A 154 13.06 6.75 8.75
N GLY A 155 13.91 6.13 9.57
CA GLY A 155 13.73 4.75 9.99
C GLY A 155 12.41 4.53 10.73
N LEU A 156 12.14 5.32 11.77
CA LEU A 156 10.92 5.17 12.57
C LEU A 156 9.65 5.40 11.75
N GLY A 157 9.63 6.37 10.84
CA GLY A 157 8.46 6.65 10.04
C GLY A 157 8.26 5.66 8.89
N LEU A 158 9.33 5.15 8.27
CA LEU A 158 9.23 4.07 7.26
C LEU A 158 8.77 2.76 7.90
N PHE A 159 9.45 2.29 8.94
CA PHE A 159 9.11 1.04 9.61
C PHE A 159 7.79 1.15 10.39
N GLY A 160 7.56 2.30 11.02
CA GLY A 160 6.34 2.56 11.76
C GLY A 160 5.12 2.69 10.86
N GLY A 161 5.23 3.44 9.77
CA GLY A 161 4.19 3.53 8.74
C GLY A 161 3.89 2.18 8.10
N LEU A 162 4.92 1.36 7.82
CA LEU A 162 4.74 -0.02 7.36
C LEU A 162 4.03 -0.90 8.41
N ALA A 163 4.39 -0.78 9.68
CA ALA A 163 3.74 -1.53 10.76
C ALA A 163 2.26 -1.16 10.91
N VAL A 164 1.94 0.14 10.85
CA VAL A 164 0.55 0.66 10.80
C VAL A 164 -0.17 0.10 9.58
N ALA A 165 0.45 0.16 8.40
CA ALA A 165 -0.11 -0.34 7.15
C ALA A 165 -0.21 -1.86 7.09
N ALA A 166 0.43 -2.62 7.97
CA ALA A 166 0.32 -4.09 8.03
C ALA A 166 -0.64 -4.56 9.14
N ALA A 167 -0.88 -3.74 10.17
CA ALA A 167 -1.62 -4.12 11.37
C ALA A 167 -3.02 -4.73 11.10
N PRO A 168 -3.88 -4.17 10.23
CA PRO A 168 -5.18 -4.78 9.91
C PRO A 168 -5.09 -6.19 9.32
N TRP A 169 -4.00 -6.55 8.66
CA TRP A 169 -3.81 -7.86 8.02
C TRP A 169 -3.18 -8.85 8.99
N ILE A 170 -2.28 -8.38 9.85
CA ILE A 170 -1.73 -9.14 10.97
C ILE A 170 -2.83 -9.60 11.94
N ALA A 171 -3.88 -8.80 12.09
CA ALA A 171 -5.02 -9.07 12.98
C ALA A 171 -5.75 -10.38 12.66
N VAL A 172 -5.62 -10.89 11.43
CA VAL A 172 -6.18 -12.19 11.02
C VAL A 172 -5.50 -13.35 11.77
N ARG A 173 -4.23 -13.21 12.14
CA ARG A 173 -3.46 -14.24 12.86
C ARG A 173 -3.35 -13.97 14.36
N SER A 174 -3.16 -12.70 14.74
CA SER A 174 -2.98 -12.33 16.14
C SER A 174 -3.38 -10.87 16.39
N VAL A 175 -4.47 -10.68 17.13
CA VAL A 175 -4.93 -9.36 17.60
C VAL A 175 -3.88 -8.64 18.46
N PRO A 176 -3.25 -9.26 19.48
CA PRO A 176 -2.29 -8.54 20.30
C PRO A 176 -1.08 -8.09 19.48
N PHE A 177 -0.59 -8.91 18.55
CA PHE A 177 0.52 -8.51 17.69
C PHE A 177 0.13 -7.37 16.74
N ALA A 178 -1.09 -7.38 16.18
CA ALA A 178 -1.61 -6.29 15.36
C ALA A 178 -1.75 -4.98 16.14
N ALA A 179 -2.28 -5.04 17.37
CA ALA A 179 -2.43 -3.86 18.23
C ALA A 179 -1.06 -3.28 18.61
N THR A 180 -0.10 -4.13 18.96
CA THR A 180 1.28 -3.69 19.26
C THR A 180 1.94 -3.07 18.03
N ALA A 181 1.81 -3.68 16.85
CA ALA A 181 2.35 -3.12 15.61
C ALA A 181 1.73 -1.75 15.29
N LEU A 182 0.42 -1.59 15.50
CA LEU A 182 -0.29 -0.33 15.28
C LEU A 182 0.18 0.77 16.26
N LEU A 183 0.31 0.46 17.55
CA LEU A 183 0.74 1.40 18.59
C LEU A 183 2.21 1.79 18.43
N LEU A 184 3.10 0.81 18.29
CA LEU A 184 4.53 1.04 18.10
C LEU A 184 4.84 1.67 16.75
N GLY A 185 3.99 1.46 15.74
CA GLY A 185 4.16 2.07 14.44
C GLY A 185 3.74 3.55 14.41
N ALA A 186 2.64 3.91 15.09
CA ALA A 186 2.11 5.26 15.04
C ALA A 186 2.70 6.22 16.09
N LEU A 187 2.88 5.75 17.34
CA LEU A 187 3.18 6.65 18.47
C LEU A 187 4.60 7.22 18.48
N PRO A 188 5.68 6.44 18.27
CA PRO A 188 7.04 6.97 18.39
C PRO A 188 7.33 8.06 17.36
N PHE A 189 6.91 7.85 16.11
CA PHE A 189 7.09 8.83 15.04
C PHE A 189 6.27 10.10 15.32
N ALA A 190 5.01 9.96 15.72
CA ALA A 190 4.15 11.11 16.07
C ALA A 190 4.69 11.91 17.27
N ALA A 191 5.14 11.22 18.32
CA ALA A 191 5.74 11.85 19.49
C ALA A 191 7.02 12.60 19.13
N LEU A 192 7.83 12.06 18.22
CA LEU A 192 9.05 12.70 17.74
C LEU A 192 8.83 13.75 16.66
N THR A 193 7.62 13.95 16.16
CA THR A 193 7.29 14.96 15.12
C THR A 193 6.13 15.86 15.56
N TRP A 194 5.90 15.92 16.88
CA TRP A 194 4.79 16.62 17.54
C TRP A 194 4.75 18.12 17.27
N TRP A 195 5.86 18.71 16.81
CA TRP A 195 5.90 20.11 16.36
C TRP A 195 5.08 20.35 15.09
N THR A 196 4.71 19.29 14.36
CA THR A 196 3.74 19.36 13.26
C THR A 196 2.37 18.92 13.78
N VAL A 197 1.30 19.64 13.46
CA VAL A 197 -0.07 19.22 13.79
C VAL A 197 -0.50 18.01 12.95
N VAL A 198 0.03 17.89 11.72
CA VAL A 198 -0.34 16.85 10.75
C VAL A 198 -0.01 15.45 11.28
N THR A 199 1.22 15.22 11.75
CA THR A 199 1.65 13.88 12.15
C THR A 199 0.89 13.26 13.34
N PRO A 200 0.63 13.97 14.46
CA PRO A 200 -0.19 13.43 15.55
C PRO A 200 -1.64 13.24 15.12
N LEU A 201 -2.17 14.08 14.23
CA LEU A 201 -3.52 13.88 13.68
C LEU A 201 -3.58 12.62 12.81
N THR A 202 -2.63 12.43 11.89
CA THR A 202 -2.51 11.22 11.05
C THR A 202 -2.37 9.96 11.92
N ALA A 203 -1.55 10.02 12.97
CA ALA A 203 -1.40 8.92 13.91
C ALA A 203 -2.70 8.62 14.68
N ALA A 204 -3.39 9.64 15.19
CA ALA A 204 -4.68 9.45 15.87
C ALA A 204 -5.73 8.83 14.95
N LEU A 205 -5.81 9.30 13.69
CA LEU A 205 -6.69 8.72 12.67
C LEU A 205 -6.30 7.27 12.35
N ALA A 206 -5.01 6.96 12.26
CA ALA A 206 -4.51 5.62 11.99
C ALA A 206 -4.84 4.65 13.13
N LEU A 207 -4.68 5.09 14.38
CA LEU A 207 -5.06 4.34 15.56
C LEU A 207 -6.57 4.07 15.60
N ALA A 208 -7.39 5.09 15.33
CA ALA A 208 -8.85 4.97 15.32
C ALA A 208 -9.33 4.00 14.21
N ALA A 209 -8.87 4.22 12.97
CA ALA A 209 -9.21 3.36 11.84
C ALA A 209 -8.70 1.93 12.03
N GLY A 210 -7.46 1.79 12.52
CA GLY A 210 -6.80 0.51 12.76
C GLY A 210 -7.50 -0.29 13.86
N ALA A 211 -7.90 0.35 14.96
CA ALA A 211 -8.67 -0.29 16.02
C ALA A 211 -10.02 -0.82 15.51
N VAL A 212 -10.73 -0.04 14.68
CA VAL A 212 -11.97 -0.49 14.04
C VAL A 212 -11.70 -1.67 13.10
N ALA A 213 -10.63 -1.61 12.31
CA ALA A 213 -10.25 -2.67 11.38
C ALA A 213 -9.92 -3.99 12.11
N ILE A 214 -9.11 -3.93 13.16
CA ILE A 214 -8.73 -5.07 13.99
C ILE A 214 -9.96 -5.71 14.63
N ARG A 215 -10.85 -4.90 15.25
CA ARG A 215 -12.08 -5.39 15.88
C ARG A 215 -13.00 -6.11 14.89
N ARG A 216 -13.18 -5.55 13.69
CA ARG A 216 -14.05 -6.13 12.66
C ARG A 216 -13.53 -7.45 12.11
N ARG A 217 -12.20 -7.63 12.01
CA ARG A 217 -11.60 -8.89 11.55
C ARG A 217 -11.51 -9.97 12.63
N TYR A 218 -11.52 -9.58 13.90
CA TYR A 218 -11.54 -10.53 15.01
C TYR A 218 -12.89 -11.20 15.20
N GLN A 219 -14.01 -10.57 14.79
CA GLN A 219 -15.32 -11.22 14.92
C GLN A 219 -15.33 -12.51 14.11
N PRO A 220 -15.33 -13.69 14.76
CA PRO A 220 -15.47 -14.94 14.05
C PRO A 220 -16.79 -14.87 13.32
N VAL A 221 -16.85 -15.37 12.08
CA VAL A 221 -18.14 -15.73 11.50
C VAL A 221 -18.72 -16.78 12.46
N THR A 222 -19.60 -16.36 13.36
CA THR A 222 -20.45 -17.26 14.12
C THR A 222 -21.31 -17.93 13.06
N VAL A 223 -20.81 -19.05 12.54
CA VAL A 223 -21.61 -20.00 11.80
C VAL A 223 -22.74 -20.33 12.74
N GLY A 224 -23.92 -19.79 12.43
CA GLY A 224 -25.14 -20.18 13.12
C GLY A 224 -25.17 -21.69 13.08
N ARG A 225 -25.04 -22.32 14.25
CA ARG A 225 -25.71 -23.59 14.50
C ARG A 225 -27.20 -23.28 14.34
N ALA A 226 -27.66 -23.30 13.09
CA ALA A 226 -29.05 -23.54 12.79
C ALA A 226 -29.35 -24.91 13.40
N GLY A 227 -30.20 -24.91 14.41
CA GLY A 227 -30.73 -26.13 14.98
C GLY A 227 -31.29 -27.02 13.88
N ARG A 228 -30.91 -28.29 13.95
CA ARG A 228 -31.76 -29.41 13.59
C ARG A 228 -31.69 -30.38 14.74
#